data_AF-A0A2U8QW11-F1
#
_entry.id   AF-A0A2U8QW11-F1
#
_cell.length_a   1.000
_cell.length_b   1.000
_cell.length_c   1.000
_cell.angle_alpha   90.00
_cell.angle_beta   90.00
_cell.angle_gamma   90.00
#
_symmetry.space_group_name_H-M   'P 1'
#
loop_
_entity.id
_entity.type
_entity.pdbx_description
1 polymer ?
#
loop_
_entity_poly.entity_id
_entity_poly.type
_entity_poly.pdbx_seq_one_letter_code
_entity_poly.pdbx_strand_id
1 'polypeptide(L)'
;MKNGIYSLLKAKFLVSDDALKNWKFIVFLIFLAMIMIANNHRYDAKNYKITELTNRVKELRSEFVDRRSELMKLKMESTVAKKMEKREIYPASVPPTKIIVKKSIKEEKSFFDRFKLWQ
;
A
#
# COMPACT_ATOMS: atom_id res chain seq x y z
N MET A 1 28.89 -30.68 47.76
CA MET A 1 27.95 -29.87 46.95
C MET A 1 26.84 -29.21 47.78
N LYS A 2 26.24 -29.87 48.79
CA LYS A 2 25.14 -29.32 49.62
C LYS A 2 25.49 -28.00 50.35
N ASN A 3 26.74 -27.84 50.79
CA ASN A 3 27.16 -26.68 51.59
C ASN A 3 27.21 -25.37 50.80
N GLY A 4 27.43 -25.40 49.48
CA GLY A 4 27.50 -24.20 48.63
C GLY A 4 26.12 -23.56 48.38
N ILE A 5 25.10 -24.40 48.17
CA ILE A 5 23.70 -23.95 48.04
C ILE A 5 23.21 -23.42 49.40
N TYR A 6 23.60 -24.08 50.48
CA TYR A 6 23.24 -23.68 51.85
C TYR A 6 23.88 -22.34 52.26
N SER A 7 25.10 -22.03 51.81
CA SER A 7 25.74 -20.73 52.05
C SER A 7 25.16 -19.59 51.20
N LEU A 8 24.65 -19.88 50.00
CA LEU A 8 23.88 -18.95 49.19
C LEU A 8 22.53 -18.60 49.86
N LEU A 9 21.80 -19.61 50.33
CA LEU A 9 20.53 -19.44 51.05
C LEU A 9 20.67 -18.69 52.39
N LYS A 10 21.78 -18.90 53.12
CA LYS A 10 22.10 -18.14 54.35
C LYS A 10 22.68 -16.75 54.10
N ALA A 11 22.62 -16.25 52.86
CA ALA A 11 23.12 -14.92 52.48
C ALA A 11 24.60 -14.68 52.83
N LYS A 12 25.42 -15.74 52.95
CA LYS A 12 26.86 -15.58 53.25
C LYS A 12 27.58 -14.76 52.17
N PHE A 13 27.06 -14.77 50.94
CA PHE A 13 27.48 -13.93 49.82
C PHE A 13 27.37 -12.42 50.10
N LEU A 14 26.44 -12.00 50.95
CA LEU A 14 26.21 -10.58 51.28
C LEU A 14 27.03 -10.10 52.48
N VAL A 15 27.58 -11.01 53.31
CA VAL A 15 28.20 -10.71 54.61
C VAL A 15 29.68 -11.13 54.69
N SER A 16 30.19 -11.88 53.71
CA SER A 16 31.61 -12.23 53.62
C SER A 16 32.51 -11.02 53.36
N ASP A 17 33.81 -11.10 53.62
CA ASP A 17 34.78 -10.01 53.39
C ASP A 17 34.76 -9.42 51.96
N ASP A 18 34.29 -10.20 50.97
CA ASP A 18 34.12 -9.79 49.56
C ASP A 18 32.72 -9.19 49.23
N ALA A 19 31.92 -8.86 50.25
CA ALA A 19 30.52 -8.42 50.13
C ALA A 19 30.32 -7.19 49.22
N LEU A 20 31.30 -6.28 49.17
CA LEU A 20 31.23 -5.08 48.32
C LEU A 20 31.17 -5.43 46.83
N LYS A 21 31.87 -6.48 46.38
CA LYS A 21 31.84 -6.95 44.99
C LYS A 21 30.47 -7.54 44.63
N ASN A 22 29.88 -8.23 45.59
CA ASN A 22 28.59 -8.91 45.46
C ASN A 22 27.43 -7.91 45.43
N TRP A 23 27.50 -6.83 46.20
CA TRP A 23 26.54 -5.73 46.16
C TRP A 23 26.54 -5.00 44.80
N LYS A 24 27.73 -4.72 44.25
CA LYS A 24 27.87 -4.13 42.91
C LYS A 24 27.24 -5.03 41.82
N PHE A 25 27.39 -6.34 41.95
CA PHE A 25 26.79 -7.31 41.03
C PHE A 25 25.25 -7.34 41.12
N ILE A 26 24.67 -7.24 42.32
CA ILE A 26 23.21 -7.19 42.50
C ILE A 26 22.63 -5.92 41.87
N VAL A 27 23.25 -4.76 42.10
CA VAL A 27 22.84 -3.49 41.49
C VAL A 27 22.91 -3.59 39.96
N PHE A 28 23.94 -4.23 39.42
CA PHE A 28 24.05 -4.49 37.98
C PHE A 28 22.88 -5.33 37.45
N LEU A 29 22.47 -6.39 38.15
CA LEU A 29 21.32 -7.22 37.75
C LEU A 29 19.99 -6.46 37.82
N ILE A 30 19.79 -5.63 38.85
CA ILE A 30 18.59 -4.78 38.97
C ILE A 30 18.55 -3.75 37.84
N PHE A 31 19.68 -3.13 37.53
CA PHE A 31 19.80 -2.20 36.41
C PHE A 31 19.49 -2.88 35.07
N LEU A 32 20.02 -4.09 34.86
CA LEU A 32 19.73 -4.88 33.66
C LEU A 32 18.23 -5.23 33.57
N ALA A 33 17.62 -5.64 34.68
CA ALA A 33 16.18 -5.92 34.74
C ALA A 33 15.36 -4.66 34.41
N MET A 34 15.76 -3.49 34.91
CA MET A 34 15.12 -2.22 34.59
C MET A 34 15.22 -1.89 33.09
N ILE A 35 16.36 -2.14 32.46
CA ILE A 35 16.53 -1.99 31.00
C ILE A 35 15.59 -2.93 30.24
N MET A 36 15.46 -4.19 30.66
CA MET A 36 14.57 -5.15 30.01
C MET A 36 13.10 -4.70 30.09
N ILE A 37 12.65 -4.24 31.26
CA ILE A 37 11.28 -3.72 31.46
C ILE A 37 11.05 -2.50 30.57
N ALA A 38 11.99 -1.55 30.56
CA ALA A 38 11.88 -0.34 29.74
C ALA A 38 11.81 -0.66 28.25
N ASN A 39 12.61 -1.60 27.77
CA ASN A 39 12.57 -2.04 26.37
C ASN A 39 11.24 -2.74 26.02
N ASN A 40 10.72 -3.59 26.91
CA ASN A 40 9.44 -4.25 26.67
C ASN A 40 8.30 -3.23 26.57
N HIS A 41 8.26 -2.25 27.47
CA HIS A 41 7.23 -1.21 27.43
C HIS A 41 7.27 -0.39 26.13
N ARG A 42 8.48 -0.07 25.63
CA ARG A 42 8.65 0.60 24.33
C ARG A 42 8.23 -0.28 23.15
N TYR A 43 8.49 -1.58 23.23
CA TYR A 43 8.06 -2.55 22.22
C TYR A 43 6.53 -2.61 22.15
N ASP A 44 5.86 -2.71 23.30
CA ASP A 44 4.40 -2.76 23.38
C ASP A 44 3.77 -1.49 22.78
N ALA A 45 4.26 -0.31 23.17
CA ALA A 45 3.79 0.97 22.61
C ALA A 45 3.94 1.03 21.09
N LYS A 46 5.05 0.51 20.54
CA LYS A 46 5.27 0.44 19.11
C LYS A 46 4.30 -0.52 18.42
N ASN A 47 4.02 -1.66 19.05
CA ASN A 47 3.10 -2.65 18.50
C ASN A 47 1.67 -2.09 18.40
N TYR A 48 1.20 -1.38 19.43
CA TYR A 48 -0.09 -0.68 19.38
C TYR A 48 -0.17 0.31 18.22
N LYS A 49 0.89 1.12 18.01
CA LYS A 49 0.96 2.06 16.89
C LYS A 49 0.94 1.33 15.53
N ILE A 50 1.61 0.19 15.41
CA ILE A 50 1.58 -0.63 14.20
C ILE A 50 0.15 -1.12 13.92
N THR A 51 -0.56 -1.62 14.93
CA THR A 51 -1.95 -2.06 14.79
C THR A 51 -2.87 -0.92 14.38
N GLU A 52 -2.75 0.25 15.00
CA GLU A 52 -3.51 1.45 14.64
C GLU A 52 -3.30 1.84 13.17
N LEU A 53 -2.03 1.94 12.74
CA LEU A 53 -1.69 2.27 11.36
C LEU A 53 -2.21 1.23 10.37
N THR A 54 -2.14 -0.06 10.73
CA THR A 54 -2.65 -1.16 9.90
C THR A 54 -4.16 -1.05 9.71
N ASN A 55 -4.89 -0.74 10.78
CA ASN A 55 -6.33 -0.50 10.71
C ASN A 55 -6.66 0.70 9.82
N ARG A 56 -5.89 1.79 9.94
CA ARG A 56 -6.09 2.98 9.11
C ARG A 56 -5.87 2.70 7.62
N VAL A 57 -4.84 1.92 7.28
CA VAL A 57 -4.61 1.49 5.88
C VAL A 57 -5.78 0.66 5.37
N LYS A 58 -6.31 -0.25 6.18
CA LYS A 58 -7.46 -1.08 5.82
C LYS A 58 -8.71 -0.24 5.56
N GLU A 59 -8.97 0.76 6.42
CA GLU A 59 -10.08 1.69 6.28
C GLU A 59 -9.97 2.52 4.99
N LEU A 60 -8.80 3.13 4.74
CA LEU A 60 -8.54 3.90 3.51
C LEU A 60 -8.69 3.04 2.25
N ARG A 61 -8.28 1.77 2.31
CA ARG A 61 -8.46 0.84 1.19
C ARG A 61 -9.94 0.52 0.95
N SER A 62 -10.74 0.38 2.01
CA SER A 62 -12.19 0.22 1.88
C SER A 62 -12.81 1.43 1.21
N GLU A 63 -12.49 2.63 1.71
CA GLU A 63 -12.98 3.89 1.15
C GLU A 63 -12.60 4.03 -0.34
N PHE A 64 -11.35 3.72 -0.71
CA PHE A 64 -10.92 3.74 -2.10
C PHE A 64 -11.76 2.82 -3.01
N VAL A 65 -12.05 1.59 -2.56
CA VAL A 65 -12.83 0.63 -3.34
C VAL A 65 -14.28 1.10 -3.49
N ASP A 66 -14.87 1.66 -2.43
CA ASP A 66 -16.23 2.20 -2.46
C ASP A 66 -16.33 3.39 -3.42
N ARG A 67 -15.41 4.36 -3.30
CA ARG A 67 -15.37 5.55 -4.17
C ARG A 67 -15.07 5.18 -5.62
N ARG A 68 -14.19 4.21 -5.88
CA ARG A 68 -13.96 3.68 -7.24
C ARG A 68 -15.25 3.12 -7.83
N SER A 69 -16.00 2.35 -7.05
CA SER A 69 -17.26 1.74 -7.50
C SER A 69 -18.32 2.81 -7.79
N GLU A 70 -18.40 3.84 -6.96
CA GLU A 70 -19.27 4.99 -7.19
C GLU A 70 -18.91 5.75 -8.47
N LEU A 71 -17.63 6.02 -8.70
CA LEU A 71 -17.14 6.65 -9.93
C LEU A 71 -17.47 5.82 -11.18
N MET A 72 -17.34 4.49 -11.10
CA MET A 72 -17.74 3.63 -12.22
C MET A 72 -19.22 3.77 -12.52
N LYS A 73 -20.10 3.71 -11.50
CA LYS A 73 -21.55 3.92 -11.67
C LYS A 73 -21.87 5.28 -12.29
N LEU A 74 -21.15 6.33 -11.90
CA LEU A 74 -21.31 7.67 -12.46
C LEU A 74 -20.82 7.78 -13.92
N LYS A 75 -19.74 7.06 -14.26
CA LYS A 75 -19.14 7.04 -15.61
C LYS A 75 -19.93 6.17 -16.60
N MET A 76 -20.77 5.23 -16.13
CA MET A 76 -21.54 4.36 -17.02
C MET A 76 -22.33 5.18 -18.05
N GLU A 77 -22.23 4.78 -19.32
CA GLU A 77 -22.90 5.46 -20.44
C GLU A 77 -24.40 5.57 -20.21
N SER A 78 -25.03 4.55 -19.63
CA SER A 78 -26.45 4.56 -19.26
C SER A 78 -26.79 5.65 -18.22
N THR A 79 -25.95 5.82 -17.19
CA THR A 79 -26.11 6.88 -16.19
C THR A 79 -25.95 8.26 -16.81
N VAL A 80 -24.98 8.42 -17.71
CA VAL A 80 -24.75 9.68 -18.43
C VAL A 80 -25.91 9.98 -19.36
N ALA A 81 -26.34 9.03 -20.19
CA ALA A 81 -27.47 9.18 -21.11
C ALA A 81 -28.75 9.59 -20.35
N LYS A 82 -29.07 8.90 -19.25
CA LYS A 82 -30.23 9.24 -18.41
C LYS A 82 -30.16 10.64 -17.81
N LYS A 83 -28.97 11.15 -17.46
CA LYS A 83 -28.80 12.54 -16.99
C LYS A 83 -28.94 13.55 -18.14
N MET A 84 -28.51 13.18 -19.35
CA MET A 84 -28.55 14.03 -20.54
C MET A 84 -29.95 14.16 -21.15
N GLU A 85 -30.88 13.25 -20.85
CA GLU A 85 -32.31 13.36 -21.21
C GLU A 85 -32.92 14.69 -20.75
N LYS A 86 -32.55 15.21 -19.57
CA LYS A 86 -33.02 16.51 -19.06
C LYS A 86 -32.59 17.69 -19.95
N ARG A 87 -31.56 17.49 -20.77
CA ARG A 87 -31.02 18.48 -21.71
C ARG A 87 -31.46 18.18 -23.15
N GLU A 88 -32.40 17.26 -23.34
CA GLU A 88 -32.91 16.82 -24.64
C GLU A 88 -31.82 16.18 -25.54
N ILE A 89 -30.74 15.67 -24.94
CA ILE A 89 -29.64 14.99 -25.65
C ILE A 89 -29.83 13.48 -25.50
N TYR A 90 -29.90 12.78 -26.65
CA TYR A 90 -30.16 11.34 -26.72
C TYR A 90 -29.01 10.57 -27.38
N PRO A 91 -28.75 9.32 -26.98
CA PRO A 91 -27.81 8.46 -27.66
C PRO A 91 -28.30 8.17 -29.10
N ALA A 92 -27.36 8.09 -30.04
CA ALA A 92 -27.67 7.76 -31.42
C ALA A 92 -28.14 6.29 -31.52
N SER A 93 -29.32 6.06 -32.11
CA SER A 93 -29.85 4.70 -32.35
C SER A 93 -29.18 4.00 -33.54
N VAL A 94 -28.52 4.75 -34.41
CA VAL A 94 -27.88 4.26 -35.64
C VAL A 94 -26.37 4.48 -35.55
N PRO A 95 -25.54 3.49 -35.93
CA PRO A 95 -24.11 3.64 -35.93
C PRO A 95 -23.67 4.67 -36.99
N PRO A 96 -22.58 5.43 -36.74
CA PRO A 96 -22.08 6.41 -37.68
C PRO A 96 -21.54 5.73 -38.95
N THR A 97 -21.88 6.27 -40.11
CA THR A 97 -21.37 5.80 -41.41
C THR A 97 -19.96 6.35 -41.66
N LYS A 98 -19.02 5.45 -41.97
CA LYS A 98 -17.66 5.85 -42.37
C LYS A 98 -17.69 6.41 -43.80
N ILE A 99 -17.56 7.72 -43.93
CA ILE A 99 -17.42 8.37 -45.24
C ILE A 99 -15.98 8.15 -45.72
N ILE A 100 -15.81 7.26 -46.69
CA ILE A 100 -14.54 7.07 -47.40
C ILE A 100 -14.60 7.93 -48.67
N VAL A 101 -13.89 9.06 -48.66
CA VAL A 101 -13.76 9.91 -49.84
C VAL A 101 -12.89 9.18 -50.86
N LYS A 102 -13.51 8.52 -51.84
CA LYS A 102 -12.80 8.13 -53.06
C LYS A 102 -12.48 9.41 -53.81
N LYS A 103 -11.23 9.86 -53.72
CA LYS A 103 -10.71 10.89 -54.64
C LYS A 103 -11.03 10.37 -56.04
N SER A 104 -11.82 11.13 -56.80
CA SER A 104 -12.05 10.84 -58.21
C SER A 104 -10.68 10.64 -58.84
N ILE A 105 -10.39 9.42 -59.28
CA ILE A 105 -9.27 9.15 -60.15
C ILE A 105 -9.63 9.88 -61.44
N LYS A 106 -9.26 11.16 -61.53
CA LYS A 106 -8.97 11.74 -62.83
C LYS A 106 -7.80 10.92 -63.32
N GLU A 107 -8.02 10.17 -64.38
CA GLU A 107 -6.99 9.47 -65.12
C GLU A 107 -5.94 10.51 -65.56
N GLU A 108 -4.99 10.81 -64.68
CA GLU A 108 -3.73 11.39 -65.11
C GLU A 108 -3.03 10.27 -65.86
N LYS A 109 -3.11 10.34 -67.19
CA LYS A 109 -2.44 9.47 -68.15
C LYS A 109 -1.10 9.05 -67.58
N SER A 110 -0.93 7.75 -67.40
CA SER A 110 0.25 7.19 -66.77
C SER A 110 1.47 7.66 -67.55
N PHE A 111 2.53 8.04 -66.82
CA PHE A 111 3.80 8.51 -67.39
C PHE A 111 4.32 7.62 -68.52
N PHE A 112 3.99 6.33 -68.47
CA PHE A 112 4.33 5.28 -69.43
C PHE A 112 3.52 5.29 -70.74
N ASP A 113 2.34 5.92 -70.78
CA ASP A 113 1.55 6.06 -72.02
C ASP A 113 2.23 6.99 -73.04
N ARG A 114 3.10 7.88 -72.57
CA ARG A 114 3.90 8.78 -73.43
C ARG A 114 5.05 8.08 -74.14
N PHE A 115 5.53 6.95 -73.62
CA PHE A 115 6.64 6.19 -74.20
C PHE A 115 6.18 5.13 -75.22
N LYS A 116 4.89 4.83 -75.27
CA LYS A 116 4.30 3.86 -76.22
C LYS A 116 4.04 4.41 -77.63
N LEU A 117 4.21 5.72 -77.84
CA LEU A 117 4.03 6.40 -79.12
C LEU A 117 5.25 6.26 -80.06
N TRP A 118 6.30 5.55 -79.64
CA TRP A 118 7.54 5.39 -80.38
C TRP A 118 7.91 3.91 -80.56
N GLN A 119 6.91 3.10 -80.95
CA GLN A 119 7.11 1.77 -81.51
C GLN A 119 6.02 1.47 -82.55
#